data_AF-A0A975RFZ8-F1
#
_entry.id   AF-A0A975RFZ8-F1
#
_cell.length_a   1.000
_cell.length_b   1.000
_cell.length_c   1.000
_cell.angle_alpha   90.00
_cell.angle_beta   90.00
_cell.angle_gamma   90.00
#
_symmetry.space_group_name_H-M   'P 1'
#
loop_
_entity.id
_entity.type
_entity.pdbx_description
1 polymer ?
#
loop_
_entity_poly.entity_id
_entity_poly.type
_entity_poly.pdbx_seq_one_letter_code
_entity_poly.pdbx_strand_id
1 'polypeptide(L)'
;MATWRKLLQEERENVGDASSVVAVAPDESVLDIEFNAGGGLTEGAAMLVWTEDRVYFPAMYDGGEWVASAPRNPGPDGMQHVGPDESFLDED
;
A
#
# COMPACT_ATOMS: atom_id res chain seq x y z
N MET A 1 -14.19 2.63 -7.57
CA MET A 1 -14.35 2.09 -6.20
C MET A 1 -13.29 1.04 -5.97
N ALA A 2 -12.63 1.10 -4.81
CA ALA A 2 -11.62 0.15 -4.37
C ALA A 2 -11.85 -0.21 -2.89
N THR A 3 -11.21 -1.28 -2.43
CA THR A 3 -11.06 -1.62 -1.01
C THR A 3 -9.59 -1.86 -0.72
N TRP A 4 -9.16 -1.69 0.52
CA TRP A 4 -7.78 -1.98 0.87
C TRP A 4 -7.42 -3.45 0.69
N ARG A 5 -8.37 -4.38 0.89
CA ARG A 5 -8.13 -5.81 0.63
C ARG A 5 -7.69 -6.07 -0.81
N LYS A 6 -8.35 -5.42 -1.77
CA LYS A 6 -8.02 -5.53 -3.19
C LYS A 6 -6.62 -4.96 -3.46
N LEU A 7 -6.38 -3.73 -3.03
CA LEU A 7 -5.09 -3.05 -3.29
C LEU A 7 -3.92 -3.70 -2.53
N LEU A 8 -4.18 -4.26 -1.35
CA LEU A 8 -3.22 -5.07 -0.60
C LEU A 8 -2.83 -6.32 -1.39
N GLN A 9 -3.79 -7.01 -1.99
CA GLN A 9 -3.50 -8.18 -2.81
C GLN A 9 -2.64 -7.79 -4.03
N GLU A 10 -2.97 -6.70 -4.71
CA GLU A 10 -2.20 -6.19 -5.85
C GLU A 10 -0.75 -5.88 -5.47
N GLU A 11 -0.52 -5.15 -4.36
CA GLU A 11 0.84 -4.84 -3.91
C GLU A 11 1.58 -6.10 -3.45
N ARG A 12 0.92 -7.04 -2.76
CA ARG A 12 1.51 -8.33 -2.37
C ARG A 12 2.01 -9.12 -3.58
N GLU A 13 1.21 -9.16 -4.66
CA GLU A 13 1.58 -9.80 -5.92
C GLU A 13 2.76 -9.08 -6.58
N ASN A 14 2.74 -7.75 -6.59
CA ASN A 14 3.81 -6.89 -7.14
C ASN A 14 5.17 -7.13 -6.45
N VAL A 15 5.19 -7.22 -5.12
CA VAL A 15 6.44 -7.47 -4.36
C VAL A 15 6.75 -8.94 -4.13
N GLY A 16 5.91 -9.86 -4.60
CA GLY A 16 6.09 -11.30 -4.46
C GLY A 16 5.96 -11.82 -3.01
N ASP A 17 5.18 -11.16 -2.16
CA ASP A 17 5.00 -11.56 -0.75
C ASP A 17 3.87 -12.58 -0.57
N ALA A 18 4.25 -13.85 -0.49
CA ALA A 18 3.36 -14.97 -0.17
C ALA A 18 3.23 -15.27 1.34
N SER A 19 3.89 -14.50 2.22
CA SER A 19 3.93 -14.79 3.66
C SER A 19 2.58 -14.54 4.35
N SER A 20 2.38 -15.11 5.53
CA SER A 20 1.09 -15.03 6.23
C SER A 20 0.88 -13.63 6.82
N VAL A 21 -0.36 -13.12 6.81
CA VAL A 21 -0.73 -11.93 7.58
C VAL A 21 -0.68 -12.28 9.06
N VAL A 22 0.02 -11.46 9.84
CA VAL A 22 0.21 -11.66 11.29
C VAL A 22 -0.55 -10.64 12.13
N ALA A 23 -0.83 -9.45 11.61
CA ALA A 23 -1.59 -8.43 12.32
C ALA A 23 -2.19 -7.41 11.34
N VAL A 24 -3.36 -6.87 11.71
CA VAL A 24 -4.01 -5.75 11.03
C VAL A 24 -4.42 -4.74 12.08
N ALA A 25 -4.15 -3.46 11.81
CA ALA A 25 -4.59 -2.34 12.64
C ALA A 25 -5.48 -1.39 11.82
N PRO A 26 -6.56 -0.82 12.42
CA PRO A 26 -7.05 -1.11 13.77
C PRO A 26 -7.63 -2.53 13.92
N ASP A 27 -8.23 -3.07 12.86
CA ASP A 27 -8.70 -4.47 12.76
C ASP A 27 -9.00 -4.81 11.29
N GLU A 28 -9.31 -6.07 10.98
CA GLU A 28 -9.51 -6.53 9.59
C GLU A 28 -10.69 -5.85 8.87
N SER A 29 -11.68 -5.31 9.57
CA SER A 29 -12.87 -4.73 8.93
C SER A 29 -12.55 -3.51 8.07
N VAL A 30 -11.47 -2.77 8.38
CA VAL A 30 -11.06 -1.62 7.57
C VAL A 30 -10.62 -2.03 6.16
N LEU A 31 -10.27 -3.31 5.96
CA LEU A 31 -9.81 -3.79 4.66
C LEU A 31 -10.94 -3.90 3.63
N ASP A 32 -12.19 -3.96 4.09
CA ASP A 32 -13.37 -4.20 3.24
C ASP A 32 -14.24 -2.96 3.04
N ILE A 33 -13.82 -1.80 3.55
CA ILE A 33 -14.53 -0.53 3.35
C ILE A 33 -14.27 -0.04 1.92
N GLU A 34 -15.33 0.22 1.17
CA GLU A 34 -15.22 0.82 -0.17
C GLU A 34 -14.91 2.32 -0.09
N PHE A 35 -13.99 2.79 -0.94
CA PHE A 35 -13.66 4.21 -1.09
C PHE A 35 -13.27 4.54 -2.54
N ASN A 36 -13.19 5.83 -2.87
CA ASN A 36 -12.73 6.30 -4.17
C ASN A 36 -11.21 6.56 -4.17
N ALA A 37 -10.44 5.56 -4.62
CA ALA A 37 -8.99 5.63 -4.71
C ALA A 37 -8.43 6.61 -5.78
N GLY A 38 -9.25 7.37 -6.49
CA GLY A 38 -8.83 8.38 -7.47
C GLY A 38 -9.53 9.73 -7.29
N GLY A 39 -10.01 10.03 -6.08
CA GLY A 39 -10.98 11.08 -5.78
C GLY A 39 -10.44 12.47 -5.45
N GLY A 40 -9.15 12.76 -5.66
CA GLY A 40 -8.57 14.09 -5.33
C GLY A 40 -8.42 14.36 -3.83
N LEU A 41 -8.97 13.49 -2.97
CA LEU A 41 -8.93 13.54 -1.51
C LEU A 41 -8.53 12.16 -0.97
N THR A 42 -8.04 12.13 0.26
CA THR A 42 -7.85 10.89 1.03
C THR A 42 -9.21 10.41 1.52
N GLU A 43 -9.67 9.26 1.04
CA GLU A 43 -10.96 8.67 1.41
C GLU A 43 -10.81 7.32 2.12
N GLY A 44 -9.74 6.58 1.83
CA GLY A 44 -9.51 5.28 2.43
C GLY A 44 -9.28 5.34 3.94
N ALA A 45 -9.79 4.33 4.66
CA ALA A 45 -9.62 4.24 6.11
C ALA A 45 -8.14 4.07 6.50
N ALA A 46 -7.75 4.57 7.67
CA ALA A 46 -6.42 4.28 8.20
C ALA A 46 -6.25 2.77 8.38
N MET A 47 -5.17 2.21 7.83
CA MET A 47 -4.84 0.79 7.97
C MET A 47 -3.33 0.58 8.11
N LEU A 48 -2.98 -0.56 8.70
CA LEU A 48 -1.61 -1.07 8.71
C LEU A 48 -1.67 -2.60 8.77
N VAL A 49 -1.02 -3.28 7.82
CA VAL A 49 -1.02 -4.74 7.75
C VAL A 49 0.42 -5.24 7.88
N TRP A 50 0.65 -6.17 8.81
CA TRP A 50 1.92 -6.89 8.90
C TRP A 50 1.75 -8.29 8.34
N THR A 51 2.75 -8.69 7.56
CA THR A 51 3.02 -10.09 7.28
C THR A 51 4.26 -10.54 8.05
N GLU A 52 4.68 -11.79 7.86
CA GLU A 52 5.95 -12.27 8.44
C GLU A 52 7.13 -11.42 7.89
N ASP A 53 7.06 -11.01 6.63
CA ASP A 53 8.18 -10.38 5.92
C ASP A 53 8.03 -8.88 5.66
N ARG A 54 6.80 -8.33 5.64
CA ARG A 54 6.54 -6.94 5.21
C ARG A 54 5.51 -6.20 6.06
N VAL A 55 5.50 -4.88 5.93
CA VAL A 55 4.46 -3.97 6.43
C VAL A 55 3.83 -3.25 5.26
N TYR A 56 2.50 -3.21 5.22
CA TYR A 56 1.71 -2.55 4.19
C TYR A 56 0.93 -1.39 4.78
N PHE A 57 0.95 -0.25 4.11
CA PHE A 57 0.37 1.01 4.57
C PHE A 57 -0.25 1.78 3.40
N PRO A 58 -1.26 2.64 3.66
CA PRO A 58 -1.82 3.48 2.63
C PRO A 58 -0.80 4.53 2.18
N ALA A 59 -0.72 4.75 0.88
CA ALA A 59 0.06 5.81 0.24
C ALA A 59 -0.85 6.63 -0.67
N MET A 60 -0.52 7.92 -0.83
CA MET A 60 -1.32 8.84 -1.61
C MET A 60 -0.44 9.88 -2.30
N TYR A 61 -0.77 10.17 -3.56
CA TYR A 61 -0.18 11.24 -4.36
C TYR A 61 -1.21 11.72 -5.37
N ASP A 62 -1.36 13.04 -5.48
CA ASP A 62 -2.28 13.73 -6.41
C ASP A 62 -3.71 13.14 -6.45
N GLY A 63 -4.24 12.77 -5.27
CA GLY A 63 -5.58 12.20 -5.17
C GLY A 63 -5.72 10.72 -5.50
N GLY A 64 -4.64 10.08 -5.98
CA GLY A 64 -4.54 8.65 -6.15
C GLY A 64 -4.12 7.98 -4.85
N GLU A 65 -4.86 6.97 -4.40
CA GLU A 65 -4.56 6.16 -3.22
C GLU A 65 -4.19 4.73 -3.62
N TRP A 66 -3.12 4.20 -3.03
CA TRP A 66 -2.67 2.81 -3.24
C TRP A 66 -2.10 2.22 -1.96
N VAL A 67 -1.74 0.94 -2.00
CA VAL A 67 -1.03 0.27 -0.90
C VAL A 67 0.44 0.24 -1.23
N ALA A 68 1.27 0.83 -0.37
CA ALA A 68 2.71 0.69 -0.41
C ALA A 68 3.17 -0.31 0.66
N SER A 69 4.38 -0.84 0.49
CA SER A 69 4.96 -1.78 1.44
C SER A 69 6.42 -1.48 1.75
N ALA A 70 6.89 -1.96 2.90
CA ALA A 70 8.31 -1.99 3.26
C ALA A 70 8.67 -3.34 3.89
N PRO A 71 9.93 -3.81 3.76
CA PRO A 71 10.41 -4.94 4.54
C PRO A 71 10.17 -4.72 6.03
N ARG A 72 9.65 -5.74 6.72
CA ARG A 72 9.38 -5.67 8.16
C ARG A 72 10.66 -5.46 8.96
N ASN A 73 11.75 -6.05 8.51
CA ASN A 73 13.07 -5.91 9.09
C ASN A 73 13.99 -5.20 8.09
N PRO A 74 14.85 -4.27 8.53
CA PRO A 74 15.84 -3.65 7.66
C PRO A 74 16.76 -4.69 7.01
N GLY A 75 17.03 -4.50 5.73
CA GLY A 75 17.98 -5.31 4.96
C GLY A 75 19.12 -4.46 4.39
N PRO A 76 20.19 -5.09 3.87
CA PRO A 76 21.34 -4.39 3.30
C PRO A 76 20.99 -3.52 2.09
N ASP A 77 19.91 -3.85 1.36
CA ASP A 77 19.47 -3.13 0.16
C ASP A 77 18.59 -1.91 0.47
N GLY A 78 18.22 -1.70 1.74
CA GLY A 78 17.34 -0.61 2.13
C GLY A 78 15.93 -0.72 1.52
N MET A 79 15.31 0.44 1.28
CA MET A 79 14.00 0.57 0.62
C MET A 79 14.05 1.78 -0.32
N GLN A 80 13.47 1.65 -1.52
CA GLN A 80 13.34 2.76 -2.45
C GLN A 80 12.28 3.77 -1.97
N HIS A 81 12.29 4.97 -2.54
CA HIS A 81 11.26 5.97 -2.25
C HIS A 81 9.87 5.43 -2.68
N VAL A 82 8.86 5.74 -1.87
CA VAL A 82 7.45 5.47 -2.21
C VAL A 82 6.88 6.75 -2.80
N GLY A 83 6.41 6.67 -4.04
CA GLY A 83 5.88 7.80 -4.80
C GLY A 83 5.76 7.46 -6.28
N PRO A 84 5.24 8.38 -7.10
CA PRO A 84 5.28 8.22 -8.55
C PRO A 84 6.72 8.07 -9.05
N ASP A 85 6.89 7.33 -10.15
CA ASP A 85 8.15 7.30 -10.87
C ASP A 85 8.31 8.62 -11.62
N GLU A 86 9.29 9.42 -11.23
CA GLU A 86 9.60 10.74 -11.82
C GLU A 86 10.15 10.62 -13.26
N SER A 87 10.40 9.40 -13.76
CA SER A 87 10.87 9.16 -15.14
C SER A 87 9.90 9.62 -16.23
N PHE A 88 8.66 9.97 -15.88
CA PHE A 88 7.62 10.47 -16.78
C PHE A 88 7.56 12.01 -16.89
N LEU A 89 8.39 12.76 -16.15
CA LEU A 89 8.35 14.23 -16.16
C LEU A 89 9.30 14.89 -17.18
N ASP A 90 10.03 14.11 -17.98
CA ASP A 90 11.02 14.60 -18.94
C ASP A 90 10.52 14.62 -20.41
N GLU A 91 9.21 14.50 -20.68
CA GLU A 91 8.65 14.70 -22.02
C GLU A 91 7.87 16.02 -22.11
N ASP A 92 8.62 17.12 -22.28
CA ASP A 92 8.14 18.44 -22.74
C ASP A 92 7.93 18.51 -24.27
#